data_AF-A0A932JPA3-F1
#
_entry.id   AF-A0A932JPA3-F1
#
_cell.length_a   1.000
_cell.length_b   1.000
_cell.length_c   1.000
_cell.angle_alpha   90.00
_cell.angle_beta   90.00
_cell.angle_gamma   90.00
#
_symmetry.space_group_name_H-M   'P 1'
#
loop_
_entity.id
_entity.type
_entity.pdbx_description
1 polymer ?
#
loop_
_entity_poly.entity_id
_entity_poly.type
_entity_poly.pdbx_seq_one_letter_code
_entity_poly.pdbx_strand_id
1 'polypeptide(L)'
;MPRTSIAFLALALFAVPARADQALDLGPRLFDGSAGAVASLPKFNFTPSRPPAQAEPKRSKQSGSDLFYFSPEEAAEGMKLFGSKPPAPAAGDFTFDDDVPADIQTQMRSDLAFVGGVSGDGATPLHQEIFGELSGAVYSAFFKSRVTAVGMSNCGSSNAVACVKPFFDPSKMWLTQNYIRFSHPQIARMMVVYHEARHTETSNSNWYHASCPSPFRDAEGNEIRSIWTGSSLAGEPACDSTPRGSYGSSTIMLKNIQLKCTSCTAKVRMDAGLYADDQFGRIIGEDARRQMIEDFKK
;
A
#
# COMPACT_ATOMS: atom_id res chain seq x y z
N MET A 1 -66.93 -34.07 22.97
CA MET A 1 -65.52 -34.51 22.79
C MET A 1 -65.52 -35.43 21.58
N PRO A 2 -65.11 -34.95 20.40
CA PRO A 2 -63.69 -34.90 20.01
C PRO A 2 -63.36 -33.75 19.02
N ARG A 3 -62.14 -33.79 18.45
CA ARG A 3 -61.66 -33.24 17.15
C ARG A 3 -60.50 -32.23 17.25
N THR A 4 -59.32 -32.83 17.19
CA THR A 4 -58.17 -32.46 16.35
C THR A 4 -58.48 -31.51 15.20
N SER A 5 -57.65 -30.48 15.04
CA SER A 5 -57.41 -29.82 13.75
C SER A 5 -55.93 -29.42 13.68
N ILE A 6 -55.23 -30.16 12.82
CA ILE A 6 -53.85 -29.97 12.39
C ILE A 6 -53.90 -28.90 11.30
N ALA A 7 -53.20 -27.77 11.50
CA ALA A 7 -53.01 -26.77 10.47
C ALA A 7 -51.90 -27.21 9.53
N PHE A 8 -52.27 -27.52 8.28
CA PHE A 8 -51.33 -27.69 7.16
C PHE A 8 -50.83 -26.30 6.72
N LEU A 9 -49.52 -26.07 6.85
CA LEU A 9 -48.84 -24.96 6.21
C LEU A 9 -48.34 -25.44 4.85
N ALA A 10 -48.96 -24.96 3.78
CA ALA A 10 -48.56 -25.25 2.40
C ALA A 10 -47.28 -24.47 2.06
N LEU A 11 -46.20 -25.21 1.81
CA LEU A 11 -44.94 -24.69 1.31
C LEU A 11 -45.06 -24.50 -0.22
N ALA A 12 -45.20 -23.26 -0.67
CA ALA A 12 -45.12 -22.93 -2.09
C ALA A 12 -43.65 -22.86 -2.53
N LEU A 13 -43.18 -23.93 -3.18
CA LEU A 13 -41.91 -23.98 -3.89
C LEU A 13 -42.04 -23.20 -5.21
N PHE A 14 -41.44 -22.01 -5.29
CA PHE A 14 -41.17 -21.36 -6.57
C PHE A 14 -39.91 -22.00 -7.18
N ALA A 15 -40.12 -22.85 -8.19
CA ALA A 15 -39.07 -23.32 -9.07
C ALA A 15 -38.65 -22.17 -10.01
N VAL A 16 -37.47 -21.60 -9.77
CA VAL A 16 -36.80 -20.71 -10.72
C VAL A 16 -36.01 -21.61 -11.69
N PRO A 17 -36.17 -21.49 -13.01
CA PRO A 17 -35.34 -22.24 -13.95
C PRO A 17 -33.92 -21.70 -13.91
N ALA A 18 -32.98 -22.53 -13.47
CA ALA A 18 -31.56 -22.32 -13.63
C ALA A 18 -31.21 -22.37 -15.12
N ARG A 19 -30.90 -21.22 -15.72
CA ARG A 19 -30.17 -21.17 -16.99
C ARG A 19 -28.69 -21.32 -16.69
N ALA A 20 -28.21 -22.57 -16.74
CA ALA A 20 -26.85 -22.85 -17.17
C ALA A 20 -26.76 -22.56 -18.68
N ASP A 21 -25.57 -22.21 -19.16
CA ASP A 21 -25.22 -21.93 -20.56
C ASP A 21 -25.30 -20.46 -21.00
N GLN A 22 -24.56 -19.60 -20.30
CA GLN A 22 -23.78 -18.55 -20.97
C GLN A 22 -22.37 -18.55 -20.39
N ALA A 23 -21.53 -19.42 -20.96
CA ALA A 23 -20.09 -19.26 -20.86
C ALA A 23 -19.74 -17.92 -21.52
N LEU A 24 -19.49 -16.90 -20.69
CA LEU A 24 -18.80 -15.69 -21.10
C LEU A 24 -17.35 -16.10 -21.41
N ASP A 25 -17.10 -16.29 -22.70
CA ASP A 25 -15.77 -16.37 -23.29
C ASP A 25 -15.04 -15.03 -23.09
N LEU A 26 -14.50 -14.85 -21.88
CA LEU A 26 -13.55 -13.79 -21.54
C LEU A 26 -12.14 -14.36 -21.67
N GLY A 27 -11.75 -14.64 -22.90
CA GLY A 27 -10.35 -14.88 -23.27
C GLY A 27 -9.46 -13.63 -23.08
N PRO A 28 -8.12 -13.80 -23.08
CA PRO A 28 -7.16 -12.75 -22.75
C PRO A 28 -6.96 -11.83 -23.96
N ARG A 29 -7.80 -10.79 -24.10
CA ARG A 29 -7.64 -9.77 -25.15
C ARG A 29 -7.99 -8.38 -24.64
N LEU A 30 -7.18 -7.87 -23.72
CA LEU A 30 -7.16 -6.42 -23.42
C LEU A 30 -5.97 -5.69 -24.08
N PHE A 31 -5.10 -6.43 -24.78
CA PHE A 31 -4.08 -5.89 -25.69
C PHE A 31 -3.78 -6.92 -26.78
N ASP A 32 -4.44 -6.85 -27.94
CA ASP A 32 -3.87 -7.39 -29.17
C ASP A 32 -3.35 -6.20 -30.00
N GLY A 33 -2.03 -6.02 -30.03
CA GLY A 33 -1.38 -4.93 -30.75
C GLY A 33 -1.43 -5.10 -32.27
N SER A 34 -2.61 -5.37 -32.84
CA SER A 34 -2.79 -5.75 -34.25
C SER A 34 -3.45 -4.65 -35.09
N ALA A 35 -3.18 -3.38 -34.79
CA ALA A 35 -3.53 -2.27 -35.69
C ALA A 35 -2.63 -1.04 -35.48
N GLY A 36 -1.34 -1.20 -35.78
CA GLY A 36 -0.42 -0.06 -35.82
C GLY A 36 0.87 -0.46 -36.52
N ALA A 37 1.24 0.26 -37.58
CA ALA A 37 2.52 0.08 -38.25
C ALA A 37 3.65 0.17 -37.20
N VAL A 38 4.45 -0.88 -37.11
CA VAL A 38 5.59 -0.97 -36.19
C VAL A 38 6.63 0.06 -36.63
N ALA A 39 6.66 1.21 -35.98
CA ALA A 39 7.81 2.10 -36.04
C ALA A 39 8.99 1.35 -35.41
N SER A 40 10.00 1.02 -36.21
CA SER A 40 11.21 0.40 -35.71
C SER A 40 12.00 1.42 -34.89
N LEU A 41 11.97 1.26 -33.57
CA LEU A 41 12.90 1.96 -32.70
C LEU A 41 14.31 1.39 -32.95
N PRO A 42 15.35 2.24 -33.00
CA PRO A 42 16.73 1.78 -33.14
C PRO A 42 17.09 0.85 -31.98
N LYS A 43 17.70 -0.29 -32.31
CA LYS A 43 18.21 -1.25 -31.32
C LYS A 43 19.33 -0.58 -30.52
N PHE A 44 19.05 -0.20 -29.29
CA PHE A 44 20.08 0.18 -28.33
C PHE A 44 20.67 -1.08 -27.71
N ASN A 45 21.92 -1.39 -28.06
CA ASN A 45 22.69 -2.41 -27.36
C ASN A 45 23.14 -1.82 -26.01
N PHE A 46 22.42 -2.15 -24.94
CA PHE A 46 22.87 -1.85 -23.60
C PHE A 46 23.89 -2.92 -23.19
N THR A 47 25.17 -2.55 -23.14
CA THR A 47 26.19 -3.37 -22.47
C THR A 47 26.24 -2.90 -21.02
N PRO A 48 25.64 -3.63 -20.05
CA PRO A 48 25.71 -3.23 -18.66
C PRO A 48 27.17 -3.26 -18.21
N SER A 49 27.66 -2.11 -17.74
CA SER A 49 28.95 -2.01 -17.09
C SER A 49 28.98 -2.99 -15.93
N ARG A 50 30.05 -3.79 -15.82
CA ARG A 50 30.30 -4.64 -14.65
C ARG A 50 30.17 -3.76 -13.40
N PRO A 51 29.35 -4.15 -12.40
CA PRO A 51 29.22 -3.37 -11.17
C PRO A 51 30.62 -3.19 -10.57
N PRO A 52 31.03 -1.96 -10.20
CA PRO A 52 32.26 -1.79 -9.46
C PRO A 52 32.22 -2.67 -8.22
N ALA A 53 33.36 -3.28 -7.89
CA ALA A 53 33.48 -4.03 -6.64
C ALA A 53 32.96 -3.14 -5.49
N GLN A 54 31.98 -3.65 -4.74
CA GLN A 54 31.35 -2.92 -3.65
C GLN A 54 32.41 -2.67 -2.56
N ALA A 55 33.06 -1.52 -2.61
CA ALA A 55 33.61 -0.91 -1.42
C ALA A 55 32.43 -0.66 -0.47
N GLU A 56 32.58 -0.97 0.82
CA GLU A 56 31.59 -0.57 1.82
C GLU A 56 31.29 0.92 1.62
N PRO A 57 30.04 1.30 1.30
CA PRO A 57 29.74 2.69 1.05
C PRO A 57 30.07 3.47 2.31
N LYS A 58 30.99 4.43 2.20
CA LYS A 58 31.18 5.45 3.23
C LYS A 58 29.79 6.01 3.51
N ARG A 59 29.27 5.74 4.70
CA ARG A 59 27.96 6.21 5.15
C ARG A 59 28.01 7.74 5.18
N SER A 60 27.60 8.41 4.11
CA SER A 60 27.21 9.80 4.23
C SER A 60 25.97 9.81 5.11
N LYS A 61 25.97 10.66 6.14
CA LYS A 61 24.74 10.99 6.85
C LYS A 61 23.82 11.64 5.81
N GLN A 62 22.84 10.90 5.31
CA GLN A 62 21.77 11.50 4.54
C GLN A 62 21.09 12.51 5.45
N SER A 63 20.93 13.72 4.95
CA SER A 63 20.24 14.80 5.66
C SER A 63 18.81 14.83 5.15
N GLY A 64 17.88 15.34 5.96
CA GLY A 64 16.46 15.44 5.57
C GLY A 64 16.19 16.21 4.26
N SER A 65 17.18 16.94 3.71
CA SER A 65 17.10 17.57 2.40
C SER A 65 17.33 16.63 1.22
N ASP A 66 17.95 15.45 1.43
CA ASP A 66 18.14 14.41 0.41
C ASP A 66 16.86 13.54 0.23
N LEU A 67 15.79 13.85 0.98
CA LEU A 67 14.52 13.13 1.03
C LEU A 67 13.51 13.54 -0.05
N PHE A 68 13.91 14.47 -0.90
CA PHE A 68 13.09 15.03 -1.95
C PHE A 68 13.66 14.60 -3.30
N TYR A 69 12.91 13.79 -4.04
CA TYR A 69 13.12 13.53 -5.47
C TYR A 69 12.80 14.77 -6.33
N PHE A 70 13.04 15.95 -5.78
CA PHE A 70 12.72 17.23 -6.37
C PHE A 70 14.04 17.96 -6.58
N SER A 71 14.18 18.65 -7.70
CA SER A 71 15.15 19.74 -7.73
C SER A 71 14.83 20.73 -6.60
N PRO A 72 15.80 21.47 -6.08
CA PRO A 72 15.54 22.52 -5.07
C PRO A 72 14.39 23.47 -5.48
N GLU A 73 14.23 23.72 -6.78
CA GLU A 73 13.17 24.52 -7.37
C GLU A 73 11.79 23.83 -7.29
N GLU A 74 11.69 22.55 -7.64
CA GLU A 74 10.44 21.77 -7.56
C GLU A 74 9.98 21.60 -6.11
N ALA A 75 10.91 21.41 -5.18
CA ALA A 75 10.61 21.35 -3.74
C ALA A 75 10.07 22.71 -3.24
N ALA A 76 10.69 23.80 -3.69
CA ALA A 76 10.26 25.15 -3.36
C ALA A 76 8.89 25.50 -3.97
N GLU A 77 8.60 25.03 -5.18
CA GLU A 77 7.31 25.21 -5.84
C GLU A 77 6.21 24.37 -5.18
N GLY A 78 6.51 23.13 -4.81
CA GLY A 78 5.63 22.32 -3.95
C GLY A 78 5.33 23.02 -2.62
N MET A 79 6.34 23.57 -1.94
CA MET A 79 6.12 24.34 -0.71
C MET A 79 5.32 25.63 -0.92
N LYS A 80 5.33 26.22 -2.13
CA LYS A 80 4.46 27.36 -2.48
C LYS A 80 3.02 26.92 -2.75
N LEU A 81 2.82 25.80 -3.43
CA LEU A 81 1.51 25.24 -3.79
C LEU A 81 0.76 24.63 -2.59
N PHE A 82 1.49 24.00 -1.68
CA PHE A 82 0.94 23.30 -0.52
C PHE A 82 0.94 24.15 0.77
N GLY A 83 1.26 25.44 0.65
CA GLY A 83 1.34 26.35 1.78
C GLY A 83 2.60 26.15 2.62
N SER A 84 3.07 27.25 3.21
CA SER A 84 4.15 27.30 4.20
C SER A 84 4.12 26.08 5.12
N LYS A 85 5.27 25.38 5.22
CA LYS A 85 5.62 24.33 6.19
C LYS A 85 4.39 23.95 7.04
N PRO A 86 3.71 22.81 6.75
CA PRO A 86 2.48 22.47 7.47
C PRO A 86 2.72 22.72 8.96
N PRO A 87 1.77 23.38 9.66
CA PRO A 87 1.95 23.69 11.08
C PRO A 87 2.45 22.41 11.73
N ALA A 88 3.55 22.53 12.51
CA ALA A 88 4.14 21.39 13.18
C ALA A 88 2.98 20.58 13.78
N PRO A 89 2.83 19.28 13.44
CA PRO A 89 1.64 18.54 13.80
C PRO A 89 1.45 18.73 15.30
N ALA A 90 0.21 19.03 15.70
CA ALA A 90 -0.12 19.27 17.10
C ALA A 90 0.60 18.22 17.96
N ALA A 91 1.52 18.67 18.80
CA ALA A 91 2.24 17.81 19.71
C ALA A 91 1.19 17.08 20.56
N GLY A 92 1.09 15.75 20.44
CA GLY A 92 0.12 15.04 21.27
C GLY A 92 -0.12 13.56 20.98
N ASP A 93 -0.22 13.13 19.72
CA ASP A 93 -0.97 11.87 19.49
C ASP A 93 -0.13 10.59 19.46
N PHE A 94 1.20 10.70 19.28
CA PHE A 94 2.11 9.55 19.39
C PHE A 94 3.52 9.98 19.81
N THR A 95 4.22 9.07 20.45
CA THR A 95 5.57 9.26 20.97
C THR A 95 6.61 8.56 20.10
N PHE A 96 7.83 9.08 20.11
CA PHE A 96 8.98 8.39 19.55
C PHE A 96 9.84 7.91 20.72
N ASP A 97 10.39 6.69 20.60
CA ASP A 97 11.46 6.25 21.47
C ASP A 97 12.71 7.12 21.27
N ASP A 98 13.56 7.19 22.29
CA ASP A 98 14.81 7.97 22.26
C ASP A 98 15.80 7.50 21.17
N ASP A 99 15.63 6.27 20.68
CA ASP A 99 16.49 5.67 19.65
C ASP A 99 16.05 5.98 18.21
N VAL A 100 14.91 6.64 18.01
CA VAL A 100 14.47 7.12 16.69
C VAL A 100 15.19 8.42 16.35
N PRO A 101 15.99 8.49 15.27
CA PRO A 101 16.72 9.72 14.92
C PRO A 101 15.80 10.92 14.71
N ALA A 102 16.19 12.10 15.20
CA ALA A 102 15.35 13.30 15.22
C ALA A 102 14.88 13.78 13.82
N ASP A 103 15.70 13.56 12.80
CA ASP A 103 15.36 13.81 11.40
C ASP A 103 14.28 12.84 10.90
N ILE A 104 14.35 11.57 11.28
CA ILE A 104 13.30 10.57 10.99
C ILE A 104 12.00 10.89 11.73
N GLN A 105 12.08 11.35 12.99
CA GLN A 105 10.90 11.83 13.72
C GLN A 105 10.22 13.00 12.98
N THR A 106 11.04 13.95 12.50
CA THR A 106 10.57 15.11 11.73
C THR A 106 9.95 14.69 10.41
N GLN A 107 10.60 13.78 9.68
CA GLN A 107 10.12 13.22 8.41
C GLN A 107 8.76 12.54 8.60
N MET A 108 8.63 11.64 9.57
CA MET A 108 7.37 10.94 9.80
C MET A 108 6.23 11.89 10.21
N ARG A 109 6.54 12.91 11.05
CA ARG A 109 5.60 13.99 11.37
C ARG A 109 5.16 14.77 10.13
N SER A 110 6.10 15.07 9.24
CA SER A 110 5.81 15.74 7.96
C SER A 110 4.98 14.87 7.03
N ASP A 111 5.22 13.56 7.00
CA ASP A 111 4.49 12.62 6.16
C ASP A 111 3.04 12.47 6.63
N LEU A 112 2.81 12.37 7.95
CA LEU A 112 1.46 12.37 8.52
C LEU A 112 0.74 13.70 8.30
N ALA A 113 1.44 14.83 8.39
CA ALA A 113 0.87 16.14 8.08
C ALA A 113 0.46 16.24 6.59
N PHE A 114 1.27 15.70 5.68
CA PHE A 114 0.93 15.61 4.27
C PHE A 114 -0.35 14.79 4.05
N VAL A 115 -0.46 13.59 4.65
CA VAL A 115 -1.69 12.78 4.54
C VAL A 115 -2.89 13.49 5.12
N GLY A 116 -2.72 14.31 6.16
CA GLY A 116 -3.75 15.19 6.70
C GLY A 116 -4.33 16.19 5.69
N GLY A 117 -3.60 16.53 4.62
CA GLY A 117 -4.06 17.40 3.53
C GLY A 117 -4.69 16.68 2.33
N VAL A 118 -4.73 15.35 2.33
CA VAL A 118 -5.34 14.56 1.25
C VAL A 118 -6.86 14.74 1.26
N SER A 119 -7.46 15.00 0.11
CA SER A 119 -8.91 14.99 -0.06
C SER A 119 -9.26 14.57 -1.49
N GLY A 120 -10.44 14.00 -1.66
CA GLY A 120 -10.98 13.64 -2.97
C GLY A 120 -12.49 13.64 -3.00
N ASP A 121 -13.06 13.63 -4.21
CA ASP A 121 -14.51 13.77 -4.44
C ASP A 121 -15.28 12.43 -4.30
N GLY A 122 -14.59 11.40 -3.79
CA GLY A 122 -15.17 10.07 -3.57
C GLY A 122 -14.12 9.05 -3.16
N ALA A 123 -14.58 7.85 -2.87
CA ALA A 123 -13.76 6.70 -2.52
C ALA A 123 -14.39 5.44 -3.11
N THR A 124 -13.57 4.47 -3.52
CA THR A 124 -14.06 3.16 -3.95
C THR A 124 -14.72 2.41 -2.78
N PRO A 125 -15.63 1.46 -3.02
CA PRO A 125 -16.27 0.70 -1.94
C PRO A 125 -15.31 0.05 -0.94
N LEU A 126 -14.21 -0.58 -1.38
CA LEU A 126 -13.24 -1.15 -0.45
C LEU A 126 -12.52 -0.08 0.38
N HIS A 127 -12.26 1.10 -0.20
CA HIS A 127 -11.70 2.21 0.56
C HIS A 127 -12.66 2.73 1.62
N GLN A 128 -13.94 2.88 1.27
CA GLN A 128 -14.99 3.25 2.21
C GLN A 128 -15.12 2.25 3.35
N GLU A 129 -14.96 0.97 3.06
CA GLU A 129 -15.02 -0.08 4.08
C GLU A 129 -13.84 -0.03 5.05
N ILE A 130 -12.61 0.19 4.55
CA ILE A 130 -11.40 0.12 5.37
C ILE A 130 -11.12 1.43 6.10
N PHE A 131 -11.18 2.55 5.36
CA PHE A 131 -10.82 3.87 5.85
C PHE A 131 -12.07 4.74 6.01
N GLY A 132 -12.96 4.72 5.03
CA GLY A 132 -14.07 5.67 4.91
C GLY A 132 -13.88 6.58 3.68
N GLU A 133 -14.26 7.84 3.81
CA GLU A 133 -14.05 8.84 2.77
C GLU A 133 -12.55 9.08 2.49
N LEU A 134 -12.22 9.48 1.27
CA LEU A 134 -10.86 9.90 0.91
C LEU A 134 -10.58 11.28 1.50
N SER A 135 -10.19 11.30 2.78
CA SER A 135 -9.95 12.52 3.54
C SER A 135 -8.80 12.34 4.52
N GLY A 136 -7.96 13.37 4.64
CA GLY A 136 -6.84 13.39 5.56
C GLY A 136 -7.27 13.34 7.02
N ALA A 137 -8.49 13.81 7.34
CA ALA A 137 -9.07 13.63 8.68
C ALA A 137 -9.33 12.16 8.99
N VAL A 138 -9.88 11.41 8.02
CA VAL A 138 -10.15 9.97 8.13
C VAL A 138 -8.85 9.19 8.28
N TYR A 139 -7.85 9.46 7.43
CA TYR A 139 -6.55 8.82 7.53
C TYR A 139 -5.82 9.15 8.84
N SER A 140 -5.85 10.41 9.26
CA SER A 140 -5.28 10.83 10.54
C SER A 140 -5.93 10.11 11.71
N ALA A 141 -7.26 10.02 11.74
CA ALA A 141 -7.99 9.28 12.77
C ALA A 141 -7.65 7.80 12.74
N PHE A 142 -7.58 7.20 11.53
CA PHE A 142 -7.22 5.80 11.34
C PHE A 142 -5.86 5.48 11.96
N PHE A 143 -4.84 6.27 11.66
CA PHE A 143 -3.49 6.08 12.19
C PHE A 143 -3.43 6.30 13.70
N LYS A 144 -3.97 7.44 14.18
CA LYS A 144 -3.90 7.82 15.60
C LYS A 144 -4.66 6.88 16.53
N SER A 145 -5.73 6.24 16.04
CA SER A 145 -6.46 5.25 16.84
C SER A 145 -5.73 3.90 16.95
N ARG A 146 -4.60 3.72 16.24
CA ARG A 146 -3.91 2.45 16.06
C ARG A 146 -2.47 2.49 16.55
N VAL A 147 -1.76 3.59 16.31
CA VAL A 147 -0.33 3.74 16.60
C VAL A 147 -0.13 4.84 17.63
N THR A 148 0.35 4.48 18.81
CA THR A 148 0.62 5.39 19.95
C THR A 148 2.11 5.65 20.17
N ALA A 149 2.97 4.77 19.63
CA ALA A 149 4.42 4.90 19.76
C ALA A 149 5.16 4.40 18.51
N VAL A 150 6.34 4.95 18.27
CA VAL A 150 7.24 4.57 17.18
C VAL A 150 8.65 4.37 17.75
N GLY A 151 9.27 3.22 17.48
CA GLY A 151 10.63 2.91 17.93
C GLY A 151 11.50 2.32 16.82
N MET A 152 12.75 1.98 17.13
CA MET A 152 13.61 1.24 16.21
C MET A 152 13.66 -0.26 16.55
N SER A 153 13.73 -1.13 15.55
CA SER A 153 14.01 -2.56 15.73
C SER A 153 14.59 -3.21 14.47
N ASN A 154 15.10 -4.44 14.58
CA ASN A 154 15.47 -5.24 13.42
C ASN A 154 14.30 -6.04 12.84
N CYS A 155 13.13 -6.04 13.50
CA CYS A 155 11.91 -6.74 13.08
C CYS A 155 12.12 -8.22 12.70
N GLY A 156 13.14 -8.88 13.25
CA GLY A 156 13.43 -10.30 12.99
C GLY A 156 13.92 -10.63 11.58
N SER A 157 14.05 -9.66 10.67
CA SER A 157 14.52 -9.89 9.29
C SER A 157 15.34 -8.71 8.79
N SER A 158 16.48 -8.99 8.14
CA SER A 158 17.30 -7.96 7.50
C SER A 158 16.61 -7.30 6.30
N ASN A 159 15.53 -7.90 5.79
CA ASN A 159 14.74 -7.36 4.68
C ASN A 159 13.51 -6.57 5.14
N ALA A 160 13.15 -6.63 6.43
CA ALA A 160 12.00 -5.91 6.95
C ALA A 160 12.23 -4.39 6.86
N VAL A 161 11.18 -3.64 6.53
CA VAL A 161 11.20 -2.17 6.46
C VAL A 161 10.67 -1.57 7.75
N ALA A 162 9.57 -2.13 8.24
CA ALA A 162 9.01 -1.87 9.55
C ALA A 162 8.30 -3.14 10.04
N CYS A 163 7.78 -3.12 11.27
CA CYS A 163 6.91 -4.14 11.79
C CYS A 163 6.05 -3.61 12.94
N VAL A 164 4.99 -4.34 13.26
CA VAL A 164 4.35 -4.34 14.58
C VAL A 164 4.65 -5.68 15.25
N LYS A 165 4.78 -5.67 16.58
CA LYS A 165 4.98 -6.85 17.43
C LYS A 165 3.78 -6.97 18.39
N PRO A 166 2.65 -7.55 17.92
CA PRO A 166 1.38 -7.53 18.65
C PRO A 166 1.46 -8.04 20.09
N PHE A 167 2.32 -9.02 20.35
CA PHE A 167 2.48 -9.65 21.67
C PHE A 167 3.33 -8.84 22.66
N PHE A 168 4.02 -7.80 22.20
CA PHE A 168 4.85 -6.94 23.05
C PHE A 168 4.18 -5.59 23.29
N ASP A 169 3.80 -4.90 22.21
CA ASP A 169 3.02 -3.68 22.25
C ASP A 169 2.21 -3.59 20.94
N PRO A 170 0.90 -3.88 20.97
CA PRO A 170 0.07 -3.96 19.77
C PRO A 170 -0.19 -2.60 19.13
N SER A 171 0.12 -1.49 19.81
CA SER A 171 -0.09 -0.12 19.31
C SER A 171 1.22 0.59 18.99
N LYS A 172 2.34 -0.14 18.96
CA LYS A 172 3.64 0.40 18.61
C LYS A 172 4.09 -0.09 17.24
N MET A 173 4.64 0.83 16.46
CA MET A 173 5.31 0.53 15.20
C MET A 173 6.82 0.59 15.41
N TRP A 174 7.55 -0.37 14.85
CA TRP A 174 9.00 -0.36 14.84
C TRP A 174 9.52 -0.16 13.43
N LEU A 175 10.34 0.88 13.25
CA LEU A 175 11.07 1.12 12.01
C LEU A 175 12.38 0.34 12.00
N THR A 176 12.80 -0.14 10.84
CA THR A 176 14.13 -0.77 10.68
C THR A 176 15.12 0.19 10.03
N GLN A 177 16.37 -0.27 9.91
CA GLN A 177 17.39 0.43 9.15
C GLN A 177 17.02 0.61 7.67
N ASN A 178 16.19 -0.27 7.09
CA ASN A 178 15.78 -0.13 5.69
C ASN A 178 14.81 1.05 5.49
N TYR A 179 13.98 1.38 6.48
CA TYR A 179 13.12 2.56 6.40
C TYR A 179 13.92 3.87 6.38
N ILE A 180 14.98 3.94 7.20
CA ILE A 180 15.73 5.18 7.40
C ILE A 180 16.92 5.35 6.43
N ARG A 181 17.47 4.26 5.91
CA ARG A 181 18.68 4.29 5.06
C ARG A 181 18.39 4.69 3.61
N PHE A 182 17.16 4.47 3.14
CA PHE A 182 16.81 4.68 1.74
C PHE A 182 15.83 5.84 1.63
N SER A 183 16.23 6.85 0.85
CA SER A 183 15.33 7.94 0.46
C SER A 183 14.25 7.39 -0.47
N HIS A 184 13.01 7.40 0.00
CA HIS A 184 11.83 7.00 -0.77
C HIS A 184 10.87 8.20 -0.87
N PRO A 185 10.07 8.33 -1.94
CA PRO A 185 9.03 9.35 -2.02
C PRO A 185 8.08 9.30 -0.82
N GLN A 186 7.54 10.45 -0.42
CA GLN A 186 6.64 10.58 0.73
C GLN A 186 5.45 9.60 0.67
N ILE A 187 4.89 9.39 -0.52
CA ILE A 187 3.80 8.43 -0.74
C ILE A 187 4.21 6.98 -0.41
N ALA A 188 5.42 6.56 -0.78
CA ALA A 188 5.92 5.23 -0.45
C ALA A 188 6.10 5.04 1.05
N ARG A 189 6.60 6.06 1.75
CA ARG A 189 6.74 6.02 3.22
C ARG A 189 5.39 5.92 3.90
N MET A 190 4.40 6.65 3.40
CA MET A 190 3.02 6.56 3.89
C MET A 190 2.39 5.19 3.68
N MET A 191 2.64 4.56 2.54
CA MET A 191 2.24 3.18 2.31
C MET A 191 2.75 2.25 3.43
N VAL A 192 4.03 2.34 3.83
CA VAL A 192 4.57 1.54 4.93
C VAL A 192 3.91 1.89 6.27
N VAL A 193 3.75 3.17 6.57
CA VAL A 193 3.15 3.58 7.85
C VAL A 193 1.71 3.08 8.01
N TYR A 194 0.89 3.17 6.96
CA TYR A 194 -0.49 2.66 7.01
C TYR A 194 -0.56 1.14 6.90
N HIS A 195 0.38 0.50 6.21
CA HIS A 195 0.58 -0.95 6.24
C HIS A 195 0.80 -1.44 7.68
N GLU A 196 1.76 -0.84 8.41
CA GLU A 196 2.03 -1.22 9.79
C GLU A 196 0.87 -0.88 10.72
N ALA A 197 0.19 0.24 10.49
CA ALA A 197 -1.01 0.57 11.26
C ALA A 197 -2.08 -0.52 11.17
N ARG A 198 -2.20 -1.26 10.05
CA ARG A 198 -3.11 -2.41 9.97
C ARG A 198 -2.69 -3.52 10.91
N HIS A 199 -1.41 -3.79 11.07
CA HIS A 199 -0.94 -4.87 11.93
C HIS A 199 -1.29 -4.68 13.42
N THR A 200 -1.76 -3.49 13.83
CA THR A 200 -2.23 -3.24 15.21
C THR A 200 -3.66 -3.75 15.48
N GLU A 201 -4.41 -4.14 14.44
CA GLU A 201 -5.82 -4.55 14.55
C GLU A 201 -5.97 -6.00 15.08
N THR A 202 -5.89 -6.16 16.40
CA THR A 202 -5.98 -7.47 17.08
C THR A 202 -7.30 -8.20 16.84
N SER A 203 -8.42 -7.48 16.71
CA SER A 203 -9.74 -8.04 16.37
C SER A 203 -9.78 -8.75 15.02
N ASN A 204 -8.80 -8.45 14.16
CA ASN A 204 -8.66 -8.99 12.81
C ASN A 204 -7.41 -9.87 12.69
N SER A 205 -6.98 -10.46 13.81
CA SER A 205 -5.77 -11.28 13.89
C SER A 205 -4.54 -10.53 13.36
N ASN A 206 -4.43 -9.23 13.64
CA ASN A 206 -3.29 -8.39 13.26
C ASN A 206 -2.96 -8.39 11.76
N TRP A 207 -3.90 -8.83 10.90
CA TRP A 207 -3.69 -8.91 9.46
C TRP A 207 -2.33 -9.53 9.07
N TYR A 208 -1.96 -10.67 9.67
CA TYR A 208 -0.69 -11.34 9.35
C TYR A 208 -0.53 -11.57 7.83
N HIS A 209 0.69 -11.41 7.35
CA HIS A 209 1.04 -11.70 5.95
C HIS A 209 0.85 -13.19 5.64
N ALA A 210 0.46 -13.46 4.40
CA ALA A 210 0.59 -14.75 3.78
C ALA A 210 2.02 -14.93 3.23
N SER A 211 2.49 -16.18 3.18
CA SER A 211 3.72 -16.52 2.46
C SER A 211 3.52 -16.35 0.95
N CYS A 212 4.43 -15.63 0.31
CA CYS A 212 4.44 -15.52 -1.14
C CYS A 212 4.78 -16.88 -1.78
N PRO A 213 4.23 -17.18 -2.98
CA PRO A 213 4.58 -18.37 -3.75
C PRO A 213 6.10 -18.55 -3.95
N SER A 214 6.55 -19.77 -4.21
CA SER A 214 7.93 -20.03 -4.61
C SER A 214 7.96 -21.00 -5.80
N PRO A 215 8.39 -20.54 -6.99
CA PRO A 215 8.88 -19.20 -7.32
C PRO A 215 7.78 -18.13 -7.27
N PHE A 216 8.14 -16.87 -6.96
CA PHE A 216 7.23 -15.73 -7.04
C PHE A 216 7.56 -14.87 -8.25
N ARG A 217 6.66 -14.88 -9.24
CA ARG A 217 6.89 -14.24 -10.54
C ARG A 217 5.68 -13.41 -10.98
N ASP A 218 5.94 -12.36 -11.75
CA ASP A 218 4.92 -11.55 -12.42
C ASP A 218 4.33 -12.27 -13.65
N ALA A 219 3.45 -11.59 -14.39
CA ALA A 219 2.78 -12.15 -15.56
C ALA A 219 3.75 -12.43 -16.73
N GLU A 220 4.85 -11.69 -16.78
CA GLU A 220 5.93 -11.80 -17.76
C GLU A 220 6.98 -12.86 -17.36
N GLY A 221 6.85 -13.43 -16.16
CA GLY A 221 7.75 -14.44 -15.62
C GLY A 221 8.99 -13.88 -14.92
N ASN A 222 9.10 -12.57 -14.72
CA ASN A 222 10.18 -11.96 -13.92
C ASN A 222 9.93 -12.20 -12.43
N GLU A 223 11.00 -12.29 -11.67
CA GLU A 223 10.91 -12.43 -10.21
C GLU A 223 10.40 -11.14 -9.57
N ILE A 224 9.38 -11.27 -8.71
CA ILE A 224 8.90 -10.13 -7.92
C ILE A 224 9.85 -9.92 -6.74
N ARG A 225 10.38 -8.71 -6.64
CA ARG A 225 11.36 -8.30 -5.61
C ARG A 225 10.82 -7.12 -4.82
N SER A 226 11.34 -6.94 -3.62
CA SER A 226 11.02 -5.77 -2.81
C SER A 226 11.53 -4.49 -3.47
N ILE A 227 10.66 -3.53 -3.73
CA ILE A 227 11.07 -2.19 -4.19
C ILE A 227 11.94 -1.45 -3.16
N TRP A 228 11.86 -1.84 -1.88
CA TRP A 228 12.62 -1.20 -0.79
C TRP A 228 14.05 -1.74 -0.66
N THR A 229 14.24 -3.03 -0.85
CA THR A 229 15.51 -3.71 -0.53
C THR A 229 16.14 -4.43 -1.72
N GLY A 230 15.39 -4.62 -2.82
CA GLY A 230 15.80 -5.45 -3.97
C GLY A 230 15.80 -6.96 -3.69
N SER A 231 15.46 -7.37 -2.47
CA SER A 231 15.46 -8.79 -2.05
C SER A 231 14.35 -9.57 -2.75
N SER A 232 14.59 -10.88 -2.97
CA SER A 232 13.54 -11.80 -3.39
C SER A 232 12.41 -11.83 -2.38
N LEU A 233 11.17 -11.93 -2.86
CA LEU A 233 10.00 -12.12 -2.01
C LEU A 233 9.50 -13.58 -2.03
N ALA A 234 10.10 -14.47 -2.82
CA ALA A 234 9.62 -15.85 -2.95
C ALA A 234 9.73 -16.62 -1.62
N GLY A 235 8.60 -17.16 -1.14
CA GLY A 235 8.52 -17.85 0.15
C GLY A 235 8.48 -16.95 1.39
N GLU A 236 8.72 -15.65 1.25
CA GLU A 236 8.70 -14.70 2.37
C GLU A 236 7.26 -14.40 2.82
N PRO A 237 7.00 -14.12 4.11
CA PRO A 237 5.71 -13.63 4.58
C PRO A 237 5.55 -12.16 4.18
N ALA A 238 5.33 -11.91 2.89
CA ALA A 238 5.33 -10.58 2.29
C ALA A 238 4.19 -10.39 1.27
N CYS A 239 3.13 -11.19 1.40
CA CYS A 239 1.98 -11.21 0.52
C CYS A 239 0.67 -11.16 1.33
N ASP A 240 -0.44 -10.84 0.66
CA ASP A 240 -1.78 -10.94 1.23
C ASP A 240 -2.67 -11.87 0.41
N SER A 241 -3.53 -12.62 1.09
CA SER A 241 -4.56 -13.46 0.46
C SER A 241 -5.92 -12.76 0.34
N THR A 242 -6.10 -11.58 0.95
CA THR A 242 -7.36 -10.82 0.94
C THR A 242 -7.13 -9.33 0.68
N PRO A 243 -8.12 -8.57 0.20
CA PRO A 243 -7.96 -7.12 0.00
C PRO A 243 -7.77 -6.34 1.30
N ARG A 244 -8.17 -6.91 2.44
CA ARG A 244 -8.17 -6.22 3.75
C ARG A 244 -6.85 -6.39 4.52
N GLY A 245 -5.95 -7.23 4.02
CA GLY A 245 -4.60 -7.38 4.57
C GLY A 245 -3.80 -6.07 4.47
N SER A 246 -2.60 -6.05 5.04
CA SER A 246 -1.80 -4.82 5.14
C SER A 246 -1.27 -4.34 3.78
N TYR A 247 -0.89 -5.24 2.87
CA TYR A 247 -0.56 -4.91 1.47
C TYR A 247 -1.81 -4.51 0.66
N GLY A 248 -2.92 -5.23 0.84
CA GLY A 248 -4.19 -4.98 0.13
C GLY A 248 -4.77 -3.61 0.48
N SER A 249 -4.86 -3.29 1.76
CA SER A 249 -5.35 -2.00 2.25
C SER A 249 -4.44 -0.83 1.84
N SER A 250 -3.12 -1.01 1.87
CA SER A 250 -2.17 -0.01 1.37
C SER A 250 -2.33 0.22 -0.12
N THR A 251 -2.52 -0.84 -0.90
CA THR A 251 -2.85 -0.75 -2.34
C THR A 251 -4.13 0.05 -2.56
N ILE A 252 -5.19 -0.24 -1.80
CA ILE A 252 -6.48 0.44 -1.90
C ILE A 252 -6.38 1.93 -1.55
N MET A 253 -5.65 2.27 -0.49
CA MET A 253 -5.35 3.66 -0.11
C MET A 253 -4.67 4.38 -1.28
N LEU A 254 -3.57 3.81 -1.80
CA LEU A 254 -2.78 4.41 -2.86
C LEU A 254 -3.55 4.52 -4.19
N LYS A 255 -4.34 3.52 -4.58
CA LYS A 255 -5.20 3.61 -5.78
C LYS A 255 -6.27 4.69 -5.64
N ASN A 256 -6.85 4.88 -4.47
CA ASN A 256 -7.80 5.98 -4.26
C ASN A 256 -7.11 7.34 -4.33
N ILE A 257 -5.89 7.47 -3.79
CA ILE A 257 -5.08 8.67 -3.98
C ILE A 257 -4.80 8.92 -5.47
N GLN A 258 -4.36 7.89 -6.22
CA GLN A 258 -4.09 7.99 -7.65
C GLN A 258 -5.32 8.46 -8.47
N LEU A 259 -6.47 7.83 -8.20
CA LEU A 259 -7.67 7.92 -9.05
C LEU A 259 -8.60 9.06 -8.65
N LYS A 260 -8.71 9.36 -7.36
CA LYS A 260 -9.79 10.21 -6.82
C LYS A 260 -9.31 11.41 -5.99
N CYS A 261 -8.01 11.53 -5.68
CA CYS A 261 -7.51 12.67 -4.91
C CYS A 261 -7.55 13.97 -5.73
N THR A 262 -8.26 14.97 -5.25
CA THR A 262 -8.40 16.30 -5.86
C THR A 262 -7.45 17.33 -5.27
N SER A 263 -6.97 17.13 -4.04
CA SER A 263 -5.92 17.99 -3.46
C SER A 263 -4.48 17.58 -3.85
N CYS A 264 -4.31 16.44 -4.52
CA CYS A 264 -3.01 15.89 -4.86
C CYS A 264 -2.50 16.42 -6.21
N THR A 265 -1.19 16.67 -6.31
CA THR A 265 -0.55 16.96 -7.61
C THR A 265 -0.54 15.74 -8.52
N ALA A 266 -0.33 15.97 -9.82
CA ALA A 266 -0.14 14.89 -10.79
C ALA A 266 1.02 13.95 -10.40
N LYS A 267 2.11 14.48 -9.84
CA LYS A 267 3.23 13.67 -9.36
C LYS A 267 2.84 12.78 -8.18
N VAL A 268 2.15 13.33 -7.17
CA VAL A 268 1.67 12.55 -6.02
C VAL A 268 0.79 11.39 -6.49
N ARG A 269 -0.13 11.66 -7.42
CA ARG A 269 -1.01 10.64 -8.00
C ARG A 269 -0.24 9.59 -8.81
N MET A 270 0.77 10.00 -9.56
CA MET A 270 1.64 9.11 -10.33
C MET A 270 2.45 8.19 -9.41
N ASP A 271 3.11 8.75 -8.39
CA ASP A 271 3.85 7.99 -7.39
C ASP A 271 2.90 7.00 -6.69
N ALA A 272 1.70 7.43 -6.29
CA ALA A 272 0.70 6.56 -5.69
C ALA A 272 0.31 5.40 -6.59
N GLY A 273 0.14 5.64 -7.90
CA GLY A 273 -0.11 4.57 -8.87
C GLY A 273 1.02 3.55 -8.94
N LEU A 274 2.27 4.02 -9.06
CA LEU A 274 3.45 3.16 -9.14
C LEU A 274 3.60 2.27 -7.91
N TYR A 275 3.51 2.84 -6.72
CA TYR A 275 3.63 2.07 -5.48
C TYR A 275 2.41 1.18 -5.25
N ALA A 276 1.20 1.60 -5.65
CA ALA A 276 0.04 0.73 -5.60
C ALA A 276 0.21 -0.51 -6.47
N ASP A 277 0.76 -0.38 -7.68
CA ASP A 277 0.96 -1.50 -8.58
C ASP A 277 2.00 -2.50 -8.05
N ASP A 278 3.07 -2.02 -7.41
CA ASP A 278 4.03 -2.89 -6.69
C ASP A 278 3.34 -3.69 -5.59
N GLN A 279 2.54 -3.04 -4.74
CA GLN A 279 1.84 -3.72 -3.64
C GLN A 279 0.75 -4.65 -4.16
N PHE A 280 0.07 -4.29 -5.26
CA PHE A 280 -0.93 -5.15 -5.89
C PHE A 280 -0.32 -6.47 -6.38
N GLY A 281 0.93 -6.44 -6.84
CA GLY A 281 1.70 -7.63 -7.19
C GLY A 281 1.88 -8.61 -6.03
N ARG A 282 1.73 -8.16 -4.78
CA ARG A 282 1.83 -8.97 -3.55
C ARG A 282 0.50 -9.56 -3.09
N ILE A 283 -0.59 -9.34 -3.83
CA ILE A 283 -1.89 -9.93 -3.55
C ILE A 283 -1.97 -11.27 -4.28
N ILE A 284 -1.95 -12.37 -3.54
CA ILE A 284 -1.84 -13.73 -4.09
C ILE A 284 -3.20 -14.46 -4.17
N GLY A 285 -4.22 -13.97 -3.46
CA GLY A 285 -5.57 -14.50 -3.56
C GLY A 285 -6.23 -14.10 -4.88
N GLU A 286 -6.62 -15.05 -5.71
CA GLU A 286 -7.24 -14.77 -7.01
C GLU A 286 -8.55 -13.97 -6.86
N ASP A 287 -9.42 -14.39 -5.94
CA ASP A 287 -10.66 -13.68 -5.64
C ASP A 287 -10.38 -12.27 -5.08
N ALA A 288 -9.34 -12.12 -4.27
CA ALA A 288 -8.91 -10.82 -3.74
C ALA A 288 -8.46 -9.88 -4.86
N ARG A 289 -7.62 -10.37 -5.78
CA ARG A 289 -7.17 -9.60 -6.95
C ARG A 289 -8.36 -9.18 -7.81
N ARG A 290 -9.28 -10.11 -8.12
CA ARG A 290 -10.48 -9.81 -8.90
C ARG A 290 -11.34 -8.76 -8.21
N GLN A 291 -11.57 -8.89 -6.91
CA GLN A 291 -12.34 -7.92 -6.13
C GLN A 291 -11.72 -6.53 -6.17
N MET A 292 -10.40 -6.41 -6.00
CA MET A 292 -9.70 -5.13 -6.06
C MET A 292 -9.74 -4.51 -7.46
N ILE A 293 -9.55 -5.31 -8.52
CA ILE A 293 -9.64 -4.82 -9.91
C ILE A 293 -11.04 -4.26 -10.20
N GLU A 294 -12.10 -4.95 -9.78
CA GLU A 294 -13.47 -4.45 -9.96
C GLU A 294 -13.78 -3.23 -9.09
N ASP A 295 -13.18 -3.14 -7.90
CA ASP A 295 -13.31 -1.99 -7.02
C ASP A 295 -12.68 -0.73 -7.64
N PHE A 296 -11.50 -0.85 -8.27
CA PHE A 296 -10.78 0.28 -8.87
C PHE A 296 -11.41 0.84 -10.16
N LYS A 297 -12.40 0.14 -10.74
CA LYS A 297 -13.17 0.63 -11.90
C LYS A 297 -14.31 1.58 -11.51
N LYS A 298 -14.63 1.71 -10.21
CA LYS A 298 -15.70 2.55 -9.67
C LYS A 298 -15.18 3.91 -9.24
#